data_AF-A0A8H8P4V1-F1
#
_entry.id   AF-A0A8H8P4V1-F1
#
_cell.length_a   1.000
_cell.length_b   1.000
_cell.length_c   1.000
_cell.angle_alpha   90.00
_cell.angle_beta   90.00
_cell.angle_gamma   90.00
#
_symmetry.space_group_name_H-M   'P 1'
#
loop_
_entity.id
_entity.type
_entity.pdbx_description
1 polymer ?
#
loop_
_entity_poly.entity_id
_entity_poly.type
_entity_poly.pdbx_seq_one_letter_code
_entity_poly.pdbx_strand_id
1 'polypeptide(L)'
;MVANDRRITSNFYGTRGNENEIGILADLARLHTESAENLFDKATELYLQNVSDRLVCVPGLPAMHEWELQPHYVPFVAPFMVSMISRLVNFMKHVDTLLCGTTFEMEPTSAASLLATFSNPIKSFFIGPPVDLVSAHELDPSSPVTQFPGPPGSGLSLLSSENAKLYKSWIEQHIETGNAIFPEWTNQTAVLEHPAIHYFLSHGGWNSTTEALVRGVPMIFWPVSADQPINAIQIADTHDCGFELLQVRDGPAKSTAYRRDTRIEIVGTDEAVREEMRKVMELSKGPRGHHQRRNIRLWVK
;
A
#
# COMPACT_ATOMS: atom_id res chain seq x y z
N MET A 1 -23.51 20.57 -5.40
CA MET A 1 -23.99 20.91 -6.75
C MET A 1 -23.13 20.11 -7.72
N VAL A 2 -23.68 19.00 -8.21
CA VAL A 2 -22.94 17.94 -8.93
C VAL A 2 -22.63 18.42 -10.35
N ALA A 3 -21.36 18.66 -10.65
CA ALA A 3 -20.90 18.84 -12.01
C ALA A 3 -20.77 17.45 -12.66
N ASN A 4 -21.67 17.23 -13.61
CA ASN A 4 -21.91 16.04 -14.38
C ASN A 4 -20.74 15.81 -15.36
N ASP A 5 -19.63 15.23 -14.92
CA ASP A 5 -18.58 14.76 -15.85
C ASP A 5 -19.00 13.41 -16.45
N ARG A 6 -19.65 13.50 -17.62
CA ARG A 6 -20.17 12.36 -18.41
C ARG A 6 -19.10 11.38 -18.90
N ARG A 7 -17.83 11.55 -18.52
CA ARG A 7 -16.75 10.57 -18.76
C ARG A 7 -16.65 9.47 -17.69
N ILE A 8 -17.27 9.67 -16.52
CA ILE A 8 -17.22 8.70 -15.42
C ILE A 8 -18.24 7.56 -15.63
N THR A 9 -19.26 7.77 -16.46
CA THR A 9 -20.39 6.83 -16.63
C THR A 9 -20.25 5.81 -17.76
N SER A 10 -19.15 5.79 -18.53
CA SER A 10 -19.01 4.87 -19.68
C SER A 10 -18.10 3.66 -19.47
N ASN A 11 -17.42 3.52 -18.33
CA ASN A 11 -16.52 2.38 -18.06
C ASN A 11 -17.05 1.40 -17.01
N PHE A 12 -18.38 1.33 -16.86
CA PHE A 12 -19.03 0.21 -16.17
C PHE A 12 -19.17 -0.93 -17.17
N TYR A 13 -18.57 -2.08 -16.83
CA TYR A 13 -18.44 -3.30 -17.63
C TYR A 13 -17.35 -3.26 -18.71
N GLY A 14 -16.27 -3.98 -18.43
CA GLY A 14 -15.38 -4.47 -19.48
C GLY A 14 -16.15 -5.43 -20.38
N THR A 15 -16.69 -4.92 -21.49
CA THR A 15 -16.79 -5.59 -22.79
C THR A 15 -16.96 -4.50 -23.84
N ARG A 16 -15.97 -4.33 -24.72
CA ARG A 16 -15.78 -3.26 -25.74
C ARG A 16 -15.07 -1.98 -25.29
N GLY A 17 -13.94 -2.12 -24.60
CA GLY A 17 -12.85 -1.16 -24.81
C GLY A 17 -12.17 -1.49 -26.14
N ASN A 18 -11.93 -0.49 -26.98
CA ASN A 18 -11.17 -0.61 -28.23
C ASN A 18 -9.87 -1.40 -27.95
N GLU A 19 -9.50 -2.37 -28.80
CA GLU A 19 -8.22 -3.09 -28.71
C GLU A 19 -6.98 -2.15 -28.82
N ASN A 20 -7.21 -0.85 -28.99
CA ASN A 20 -6.21 0.21 -29.05
C ASN A 20 -6.02 1.01 -27.74
N GLU A 21 -6.79 0.75 -26.67
CA GLU A 21 -6.60 1.39 -25.34
C GLU A 21 -5.96 0.42 -24.34
N ILE A 22 -4.75 0.00 -24.66
CA ILE A 22 -4.00 -0.98 -23.89
C ILE A 22 -3.22 -0.20 -22.82
N GLY A 23 -3.44 -0.51 -21.54
CA GLY A 23 -2.83 0.22 -20.43
C GLY A 23 -1.32 0.05 -20.41
N ILE A 24 -0.62 0.84 -19.61
CA ILE A 24 0.85 0.86 -19.54
C ILE A 24 1.43 -0.54 -19.34
N LEU A 25 0.78 -1.37 -18.51
CA LEU A 25 1.20 -2.75 -18.21
C LEU A 25 1.16 -3.67 -19.43
N ALA A 26 0.22 -3.44 -20.34
CA ALA A 26 0.04 -4.27 -21.52
C ALA A 26 0.81 -3.76 -22.74
N ASP A 27 1.13 -2.46 -22.81
CA ASP A 27 2.16 -1.94 -23.71
C ASP A 27 3.56 -2.42 -23.32
N LEU A 28 3.85 -2.42 -22.02
CA LEU A 28 5.06 -3.01 -21.46
C LEU A 28 5.16 -4.51 -21.79
N ALA A 29 4.05 -5.26 -21.73
CA ALA A 29 4.03 -6.69 -22.06
C ALA A 29 4.45 -7.01 -23.52
N ARG A 30 4.29 -6.07 -24.46
CA ARG A 30 4.66 -6.24 -25.88
C ARG A 30 6.17 -6.17 -26.11
N LEU A 31 6.95 -5.62 -25.19
CA LEU A 31 8.40 -5.50 -25.30
C LEU A 31 9.16 -6.82 -25.12
N HIS A 32 8.48 -7.90 -24.73
CA HIS A 32 9.11 -9.19 -24.40
C HIS A 32 9.81 -9.87 -25.60
N THR A 33 9.67 -9.33 -26.82
CA THR A 33 10.32 -9.83 -28.04
C THR A 33 11.74 -9.26 -28.27
N GLU A 34 12.24 -8.35 -27.44
CA GLU A 34 13.55 -7.70 -27.63
C GLU A 34 14.65 -8.18 -26.66
N SER A 35 15.93 -7.92 -26.99
CA SER A 35 17.09 -8.32 -26.18
C SER A 35 17.17 -7.60 -24.82
N ALA A 36 17.67 -8.30 -23.79
CA ALA A 36 17.61 -7.87 -22.39
C ALA A 36 18.30 -6.53 -22.09
N GLU A 37 19.40 -6.18 -22.78
CA GLU A 37 20.14 -4.92 -22.55
C GLU A 37 19.37 -3.68 -23.02
N ASN A 38 18.55 -3.78 -24.06
CA ASN A 38 17.71 -2.67 -24.55
C ASN A 38 16.36 -2.58 -23.81
N LEU A 39 15.95 -3.66 -23.13
CA LEU A 39 14.65 -3.75 -22.47
C LEU A 39 14.54 -2.77 -21.30
N PHE A 40 15.63 -2.53 -20.56
CA PHE A 40 15.63 -1.71 -19.35
C PHE A 40 15.36 -0.23 -19.65
N ASP A 41 16.14 0.34 -20.56
CA ASP A 41 16.02 1.74 -20.94
C ASP A 41 14.72 1.99 -21.71
N LYS A 42 14.34 1.10 -22.64
CA LYS A 42 13.09 1.22 -23.39
C LYS A 42 11.85 1.07 -22.52
N ALA A 43 11.84 0.14 -21.56
CA ALA A 43 10.71 -0.03 -20.65
C ALA A 43 10.50 1.23 -19.79
N THR A 44 11.60 1.80 -19.31
CA THR A 44 11.56 3.03 -18.51
C THR A 44 11.12 4.21 -19.35
N GLU A 45 11.67 4.38 -20.56
CA GLU A 45 11.30 5.44 -21.49
C GLU A 45 9.83 5.34 -21.92
N LEU A 46 9.37 4.15 -22.32
CA LEU A 46 7.97 3.91 -22.69
C LEU A 46 7.03 4.11 -21.51
N TYR A 47 7.44 3.70 -20.31
CA TYR A 47 6.66 3.98 -19.11
C TYR A 47 6.50 5.50 -18.95
N LEU A 48 7.62 6.25 -18.92
CA LEU A 48 7.62 7.71 -18.76
C LEU A 48 6.84 8.45 -19.86
N GLN A 49 6.92 7.98 -21.11
CA GLN A 49 6.20 8.57 -22.25
C GLN A 49 4.70 8.28 -22.23
N ASN A 50 4.29 7.14 -21.68
CA ASN A 50 2.90 6.68 -21.69
C ASN A 50 2.21 6.79 -20.33
N VAL A 51 2.87 7.36 -19.31
CA VAL A 51 2.21 7.73 -18.04
C VAL A 51 1.01 8.61 -18.38
N SER A 52 -0.18 8.09 -18.10
CA SER A 52 -1.44 8.72 -18.50
C SER A 52 -2.37 8.90 -17.31
N ASP A 53 -3.26 9.88 -17.39
CA ASP A 53 -4.39 10.04 -16.45
C ASP A 53 -5.51 9.01 -16.70
N ARG A 54 -5.17 7.84 -17.23
CA ARG A 54 -6.11 6.73 -17.37
C ARG A 54 -6.56 6.30 -15.99
N LEU A 55 -7.88 6.26 -15.78
CA LEU A 55 -8.45 5.69 -14.57
C LEU A 55 -8.45 4.16 -14.64
N VAL A 56 -7.93 3.55 -13.58
CA VAL A 56 -7.98 2.12 -13.29
C VAL A 56 -9.12 1.90 -12.31
N CYS A 57 -10.09 1.08 -12.73
CA CYS A 57 -11.27 0.73 -11.93
C CYS A 57 -11.24 -0.78 -11.68
N VAL A 58 -10.82 -1.19 -10.48
CA VAL A 58 -10.88 -2.58 -10.04
C VAL A 58 -12.14 -2.76 -9.18
N PRO A 59 -12.99 -3.77 -9.42
CA PRO A 59 -14.16 -4.03 -8.59
C PRO A 59 -13.77 -4.12 -7.11
N GLY A 60 -14.42 -3.33 -6.26
CA GLY A 60 -14.13 -3.31 -4.82
C GLY A 60 -13.08 -2.29 -4.36
N LEU A 61 -12.37 -1.65 -5.29
CA LEU A 61 -11.41 -0.59 -4.99
C LEU A 61 -11.89 0.77 -5.48
N PRO A 62 -11.48 1.87 -4.82
CA PRO A 62 -11.69 3.20 -5.35
C PRO A 62 -10.97 3.38 -6.70
N ALA A 63 -11.55 4.18 -7.58
CA ALA A 63 -10.88 4.53 -8.82
C ALA A 63 -9.59 5.30 -8.53
N MET A 64 -8.52 4.96 -9.25
CA MET A 64 -7.21 5.60 -9.14
C MET A 64 -6.63 5.76 -10.53
N HIS A 65 -5.71 6.70 -10.73
CA HIS A 65 -4.99 6.74 -12.00
C HIS A 65 -3.95 5.63 -12.10
N GLU A 66 -3.68 5.19 -13.32
CA GLU A 66 -2.68 4.16 -13.60
C GLU A 66 -1.29 4.53 -13.05
N TRP A 67 -0.94 5.83 -13.09
CA TRP A 67 0.32 6.33 -12.56
C TRP A 67 0.44 6.22 -11.04
N GLU A 68 -0.67 6.09 -10.30
CA GLU A 68 -0.67 5.90 -8.85
C GLU A 68 -0.09 4.53 -8.43
N LEU A 69 0.03 3.58 -9.37
CA LEU A 69 0.67 2.29 -9.16
C LEU A 69 2.20 2.39 -9.06
N GLN A 70 2.79 3.54 -9.40
CA GLN A 70 4.20 3.84 -9.18
C GLN A 70 4.36 5.11 -8.34
N PRO A 71 4.17 5.00 -7.00
CA PRO A 71 4.32 6.11 -6.06
C PRO A 71 5.69 6.80 -6.15
N HIS A 72 6.74 6.01 -6.37
CA HIS A 72 8.12 6.48 -6.44
C HIS A 72 8.82 6.13 -7.75
N TYR A 73 9.76 6.96 -8.17
CA TYR A 73 10.63 6.60 -9.29
C TYR A 73 11.69 5.60 -8.84
N VAL A 74 11.48 4.32 -9.20
CA VAL A 74 12.41 3.23 -8.89
C VAL A 74 12.92 2.61 -10.21
N PRO A 75 14.19 2.85 -10.60
CA PRO A 75 14.68 2.54 -11.95
C PRO A 75 14.47 1.09 -12.41
N PHE A 76 14.51 0.11 -11.50
CA PHE A 76 14.42 -1.30 -11.85
C PHE A 76 12.99 -1.85 -11.88
N VAL A 77 12.00 -1.12 -11.36
CA VAL A 77 10.63 -1.65 -11.19
C VAL A 77 9.94 -1.83 -12.54
N ALA A 78 9.97 -0.83 -13.42
CA ALA A 78 9.31 -0.95 -14.73
C ALA A 78 9.89 -2.09 -15.59
N PRO A 79 11.22 -2.24 -15.73
CA PRO A 79 11.82 -3.39 -16.43
C PRO A 79 11.49 -4.74 -15.78
N PHE A 80 11.50 -4.82 -14.44
CA PHE A 80 11.11 -6.02 -13.72
C PHE A 80 9.66 -6.40 -14.03
N MET A 81 8.75 -5.44 -13.93
CA MET A 81 7.32 -5.63 -14.22
C MET A 81 7.08 -6.08 -15.66
N VAL A 82 7.74 -5.48 -16.66
CA VAL A 82 7.69 -5.93 -18.07
C VAL A 82 8.04 -7.41 -18.19
N SER A 83 9.14 -7.83 -17.56
CA SER A 83 9.60 -9.21 -17.64
C SER A 83 8.63 -10.20 -16.97
N MET A 84 7.86 -9.73 -15.98
CA MET A 84 6.96 -10.55 -15.17
C MET A 84 5.53 -10.59 -15.70
N ILE A 85 4.97 -9.48 -16.21
CA ILE A 85 3.55 -9.38 -16.57
C ILE A 85 3.17 -10.39 -17.65
N SER A 86 3.93 -10.46 -18.75
CA SER A 86 3.64 -11.41 -19.83
C SER A 86 3.70 -12.86 -19.35
N ARG A 87 4.65 -13.16 -18.45
CA ARG A 87 4.78 -14.49 -17.83
C ARG A 87 3.61 -14.79 -16.91
N LEU A 88 3.19 -13.81 -16.11
CA LEU A 88 2.05 -13.94 -15.20
C LEU A 88 0.75 -14.14 -15.98
N VAL A 89 0.49 -13.32 -17.01
CA VAL A 89 -0.69 -13.44 -17.88
C VAL A 89 -0.71 -14.82 -18.55
N ASN A 90 0.45 -15.31 -19.02
CA ASN A 90 0.52 -16.64 -19.61
C ASN A 90 0.32 -17.74 -18.55
N PHE A 91 0.94 -17.62 -17.38
CA PHE A 91 0.76 -18.54 -16.26
C PHE A 91 -0.71 -18.66 -15.85
N MET A 92 -1.42 -17.53 -15.75
CA MET A 92 -2.84 -17.47 -15.40
C MET A 92 -3.75 -18.22 -16.37
N LYS A 93 -3.34 -18.44 -17.63
CA LYS A 93 -4.11 -19.26 -18.59
C LYS A 93 -4.07 -20.76 -18.28
N HIS A 94 -3.11 -21.18 -17.46
CA HIS A 94 -2.84 -22.58 -17.13
C HIS A 94 -3.13 -22.91 -15.66
N VAL A 95 -3.72 -21.99 -14.91
CA VAL A 95 -4.06 -22.17 -13.50
C VAL A 95 -5.55 -22.45 -13.37
N ASP A 96 -5.90 -23.58 -12.77
CA ASP A 96 -7.30 -23.95 -12.47
C ASP A 96 -7.73 -23.53 -11.05
N THR A 97 -6.77 -23.18 -10.19
CA THR A 97 -7.02 -22.87 -8.77
C THR A 97 -6.10 -21.78 -8.24
N LEU A 98 -6.68 -20.79 -7.56
CA LEU A 98 -5.99 -19.74 -6.85
C LEU A 98 -6.13 -19.93 -5.33
N LEU A 99 -5.02 -19.82 -4.63
CA LEU A 99 -4.99 -19.68 -3.18
C LEU A 99 -4.67 -18.23 -2.85
N CYS A 100 -5.63 -17.52 -2.27
CA CYS A 100 -5.50 -16.11 -1.92
C CYS A 100 -5.14 -15.99 -0.44
N GLY A 101 -4.02 -15.31 -0.15
CA GLY A 101 -3.55 -14.97 1.21
C GLY A 101 -4.37 -13.88 1.89
N THR A 102 -5.67 -13.81 1.62
CA THR A 102 -6.64 -12.88 2.22
C THR A 102 -7.92 -13.66 2.57
N THR A 103 -8.87 -13.00 3.23
CA THR A 103 -10.21 -13.53 3.53
C THR A 103 -11.21 -12.97 2.52
N PHE A 104 -12.28 -13.70 2.24
CA PHE A 104 -13.36 -13.19 1.39
C PHE A 104 -13.98 -11.91 1.98
N GLU A 105 -14.10 -11.82 3.30
CA GLU A 105 -14.70 -10.71 4.04
C GLU A 105 -13.89 -9.41 3.95
N MET A 106 -12.58 -9.52 3.74
CA MET A 106 -11.73 -8.34 3.50
C MET A 106 -12.05 -7.72 2.14
N GLU A 107 -12.35 -8.52 1.11
CA GLU A 107 -12.48 -8.03 -0.26
C GLU A 107 -13.63 -8.69 -1.04
N PRO A 108 -14.88 -8.65 -0.55
CA PRO A 108 -15.95 -9.49 -1.09
C PRO A 108 -16.27 -9.17 -2.56
N THR A 109 -16.20 -7.89 -2.94
CA THR A 109 -16.44 -7.45 -4.33
C THR A 109 -15.32 -7.90 -5.27
N SER A 110 -14.06 -7.69 -4.87
CA SER A 110 -12.89 -8.14 -5.65
C SER A 110 -12.91 -9.66 -5.79
N ALA A 111 -13.12 -10.37 -4.68
CA ALA A 111 -13.21 -11.81 -4.58
C ALA A 111 -14.30 -12.40 -5.48
N ALA A 112 -15.51 -11.82 -5.45
CA ALA A 112 -16.60 -12.26 -6.31
C ALA A 112 -16.31 -12.00 -7.80
N SER A 113 -15.65 -10.88 -8.12
CA SER A 113 -15.31 -10.53 -9.50
C SER A 113 -14.31 -11.50 -10.12
N LEU A 114 -13.35 -12.03 -9.35
CA LEU A 114 -12.34 -12.99 -9.83
C LEU A 114 -12.96 -14.22 -10.52
N LEU A 115 -14.14 -14.66 -10.06
CA LEU A 115 -14.87 -15.81 -10.63
C LEU A 115 -15.33 -15.55 -12.07
N ALA A 116 -15.52 -14.28 -12.45
CA ALA A 116 -16.03 -13.85 -13.75
C ALA A 116 -14.97 -13.21 -14.65
N THR A 117 -13.77 -12.92 -14.13
CA THR A 117 -12.72 -12.19 -14.84
C THR A 117 -12.04 -13.03 -15.93
N PHE A 118 -11.90 -14.34 -15.74
CA PHE A 118 -11.14 -15.21 -16.64
C PHE A 118 -12.05 -15.98 -17.59
N SER A 119 -11.56 -16.21 -18.82
CA SER A 119 -12.31 -16.96 -19.86
C SER A 119 -12.64 -18.39 -19.44
N ASN A 120 -11.79 -19.00 -18.59
CA ASN A 120 -12.06 -20.24 -17.89
C ASN A 120 -12.24 -19.90 -16.40
N PRO A 121 -13.34 -20.33 -15.75
CA PRO A 121 -13.54 -20.06 -14.33
C PRO A 121 -12.42 -20.66 -13.48
N ILE A 122 -11.68 -19.81 -12.78
CA ILE A 122 -10.64 -20.24 -11.83
C ILE A 122 -11.28 -20.42 -10.46
N LYS A 123 -11.03 -21.56 -9.80
CA LYS A 123 -11.50 -21.79 -8.43
C LYS A 123 -10.63 -21.01 -7.46
N SER A 124 -11.22 -20.08 -6.71
CA SER A 124 -10.47 -19.28 -5.72
C SER A 124 -10.78 -19.73 -4.29
N PHE A 125 -9.75 -19.95 -3.49
CA PHE A 125 -9.85 -20.22 -2.06
C PHE A 125 -9.17 -19.11 -1.27
N PHE A 126 -9.90 -18.54 -0.31
CA PHE A 126 -9.43 -17.48 0.57
C PHE A 126 -8.97 -18.11 1.88
N ILE A 127 -7.66 -18.27 2.03
CA ILE A 127 -7.04 -19.01 3.14
C ILE A 127 -6.36 -18.11 4.17
N GLY A 128 -6.46 -16.79 3.99
CA GLY A 128 -5.74 -15.82 4.80
C GLY A 128 -6.49 -15.26 6.01
N PRO A 129 -5.94 -14.20 6.62
CA PRO A 129 -4.56 -13.75 6.40
C PRO A 129 -3.55 -14.81 6.91
N PRO A 130 -2.42 -15.05 6.20
CA PRO A 130 -1.40 -16.02 6.60
C PRO A 130 -0.52 -15.42 7.71
N VAL A 131 -1.11 -15.19 8.87
CA VAL A 131 -0.47 -14.56 10.03
C VAL A 131 -0.44 -15.55 11.19
N ASP A 132 0.64 -15.52 11.95
CA ASP A 132 0.70 -16.23 13.22
C ASP A 132 -0.23 -15.53 14.22
N LEU A 133 -1.34 -16.21 14.54
CA LEU A 133 -2.33 -15.77 15.52
C LEU A 133 -1.92 -16.11 16.95
N VAL A 134 -0.91 -16.97 17.11
CA VAL A 134 -0.32 -17.26 18.42
C VAL A 134 0.65 -16.13 18.73
N SER A 135 0.42 -15.43 19.84
CA SER A 135 1.31 -14.36 20.32
C SER A 135 2.75 -14.88 20.34
N ALA A 136 3.69 -14.04 19.91
CA ALA A 136 5.11 -14.38 19.99
C ALA A 136 5.40 -14.82 21.43
N HIS A 137 6.00 -16.01 21.58
CA HIS A 137 6.50 -16.51 22.85
C HIS A 137 7.14 -15.40 23.67
N GLU A 138 6.88 -15.37 24.99
CA GLU A 138 7.38 -14.44 26.00
C GLU A 138 8.25 -13.33 25.44
N LEU A 139 7.65 -12.14 25.27
CA LEU A 139 8.34 -10.89 24.97
C LEU A 139 9.76 -10.90 25.54
N ASP A 140 10.76 -10.98 24.66
CA ASP A 140 12.17 -11.07 25.04
C ASP A 140 12.47 -9.95 26.06
N PRO A 141 12.76 -10.28 27.34
CA PRO A 141 12.97 -9.27 28.38
C PRO A 141 14.21 -8.39 28.12
N SER A 142 15.07 -8.81 27.19
CA SER A 142 16.24 -8.05 26.74
C SER A 142 15.96 -7.14 25.54
N SER A 143 14.80 -7.28 24.90
CA SER A 143 14.43 -6.46 23.75
C SER A 143 14.24 -4.99 24.18
N PRO A 144 14.81 -4.02 23.43
CA PRO A 144 14.58 -2.60 23.68
C PRO A 144 13.09 -2.22 23.72
N VAL A 145 12.24 -2.96 22.99
CA VAL A 145 10.79 -2.76 22.94
C VAL A 145 10.12 -3.09 24.28
N THR A 146 10.57 -4.15 24.95
CA THR A 146 9.95 -4.68 26.18
C THR A 146 10.48 -3.98 27.42
N GLN A 147 11.72 -3.51 27.37
CA GLN A 147 12.36 -2.78 28.46
C GLN A 147 11.91 -1.33 28.59
N PHE A 148 11.15 -0.81 27.63
CA PHE A 148 10.83 0.61 27.57
C PHE A 148 9.62 0.98 28.44
N PRO A 149 9.81 1.61 29.62
CA PRO A 149 8.72 2.07 30.46
C PRO A 149 8.39 3.50 30.02
N GLY A 150 7.69 3.65 28.90
CA GLY A 150 7.32 4.97 28.39
C GLY A 150 6.46 5.71 29.43
N PRO A 151 6.69 7.02 29.68
CA PRO A 151 5.79 7.83 30.50
C PRO A 151 4.36 7.75 29.96
N PRO A 152 3.33 7.69 30.84
CA PRO A 152 1.94 7.78 30.39
C PRO A 152 1.71 9.06 29.59
N GLY A 153 1.37 8.93 28.31
CA GLY A 153 0.99 10.05 27.44
C GLY A 153 2.09 10.64 26.55
N SER A 154 3.35 10.21 26.65
CA SER A 154 4.38 10.50 25.64
C SER A 154 4.30 9.44 24.54
N GLY A 155 3.97 9.85 23.31
CA GLY A 155 3.98 8.94 22.17
C GLY A 155 5.38 8.38 21.94
N LEU A 156 5.51 7.06 21.91
CA LEU A 156 6.75 6.37 21.58
C LEU A 156 6.85 6.18 20.06
N SER A 157 7.98 6.54 19.48
CA SER A 157 8.29 6.24 18.08
C SER A 157 9.34 5.13 17.99
N LEU A 158 9.05 4.10 17.21
CA LEU A 158 10.01 3.04 16.89
C LEU A 158 10.32 3.10 15.39
N LEU A 159 11.60 3.16 15.05
CA LEU A 159 12.06 3.05 13.67
C LEU A 159 13.09 1.93 13.58
N SER A 160 12.73 0.85 12.89
CA SER A 160 13.65 -0.26 12.61
C SER A 160 14.00 -0.29 11.14
N SER A 161 15.26 -0.01 10.81
CA SER A 161 15.80 -0.10 9.45
C SER A 161 17.33 0.03 9.46
N GLU A 162 18.01 -1.00 8.96
CA GLU A 162 19.46 -0.98 8.73
C GLU A 162 19.90 0.06 7.68
N ASN A 163 18.98 0.50 6.82
CA ASN A 163 19.26 1.39 5.70
C ASN A 163 18.83 2.85 5.96
N ALA A 164 18.30 3.15 7.15
CA ALA A 164 17.88 4.50 7.50
C ALA A 164 19.10 5.43 7.60
N LYS A 165 19.14 6.46 6.74
CA LYS A 165 20.17 7.51 6.77
C LYS A 165 19.70 8.66 7.63
N LEU A 166 19.91 8.56 8.93
CA LEU A 166 19.59 9.62 9.89
C LEU A 166 20.86 10.23 10.47
N TYR A 167 20.79 11.51 10.86
CA TYR A 167 21.88 12.15 11.57
C TYR A 167 22.08 11.48 12.93
N LYS A 168 23.31 11.03 13.20
CA LYS A 168 23.64 10.32 14.44
C LYS A 168 23.27 11.15 15.69
N SER A 169 23.57 12.44 15.66
CA SER A 169 23.23 13.38 16.74
C SER A 169 21.72 13.47 16.98
N TRP A 170 20.91 13.35 15.93
CA TRP A 170 19.45 13.35 16.04
C TRP A 170 18.95 12.06 16.69
N ILE A 171 19.49 10.89 16.30
CA ILE A 171 19.19 9.60 16.93
C ILE A 171 19.55 9.65 18.42
N GLU A 172 20.80 10.02 18.73
CA GLU A 172 21.33 10.07 20.11
C GLU A 172 20.45 10.96 21.00
N GLN A 173 20.05 12.14 20.51
CA GLN A 173 19.14 13.03 21.22
C GLN A 173 17.78 12.39 21.55
N HIS A 174 17.20 11.62 20.63
CA HIS A 174 15.89 10.98 20.84
C HIS A 174 15.97 9.76 21.79
N ILE A 175 17.11 9.06 21.78
CA ILE A 175 17.40 8.01 22.75
C ILE A 175 17.58 8.62 24.14
N GLU A 176 18.39 9.67 24.28
CA GLU A 176 18.67 10.35 25.56
C GLU A 176 17.39 10.95 26.18
N THR A 177 16.51 11.51 25.35
CA THR A 177 15.22 12.06 25.81
C THR A 177 14.18 10.99 26.10
N GLY A 178 14.45 9.72 25.75
CA GLY A 178 13.52 8.61 25.96
C GLY A 178 12.21 8.80 25.19
N ASN A 179 12.26 9.28 23.95
CA ASN A 179 11.08 9.44 23.11
C ASN A 179 11.08 8.56 21.85
N ALA A 180 12.21 7.90 21.53
CA ALA A 180 12.29 6.95 20.42
C ALA A 180 13.31 5.83 20.65
N ILE A 181 13.13 4.73 19.91
CA ILE A 181 14.04 3.58 19.88
C ILE A 181 14.37 3.26 18.42
N PHE A 182 15.65 2.93 18.16
CA PHE A 182 16.18 2.69 16.81
C PHE A 182 16.88 1.33 16.70
N PRO A 183 16.15 0.20 16.76
CA PRO A 183 16.78 -1.11 16.62
C PRO A 183 17.07 -1.42 15.14
N GLU A 184 18.17 -2.13 14.85
CA GLU A 184 18.47 -2.59 13.49
C GLU A 184 17.39 -3.53 12.94
N TRP A 185 16.93 -4.46 13.80
CA TRP A 185 15.83 -5.38 13.53
C TRP A 185 14.90 -5.50 14.75
N THR A 186 13.62 -5.76 14.51
CA THR A 186 12.64 -5.99 15.58
C THR A 186 11.70 -7.13 15.24
N ASN A 187 11.21 -7.83 16.27
CA ASN A 187 10.08 -8.73 16.11
C ASN A 187 8.81 -7.87 15.92
N GLN A 188 8.45 -7.60 14.66
CA GLN A 188 7.32 -6.74 14.28
C GLN A 188 6.02 -7.20 14.94
N THR A 189 5.78 -8.51 15.01
CA THR A 189 4.60 -9.08 15.66
C THR A 189 4.54 -8.70 17.15
N ALA A 190 5.64 -8.84 17.88
CA ALA A 190 5.73 -8.44 19.29
C ALA A 190 5.52 -6.93 19.48
N VAL A 191 6.05 -6.11 18.56
CA VAL A 191 5.83 -4.65 18.58
C VAL A 191 4.35 -4.33 18.38
N LEU A 192 3.70 -4.92 17.37
CA LEU A 192 2.30 -4.67 17.06
C LEU A 192 1.32 -5.15 18.16
N GLU A 193 1.72 -6.13 18.99
CA GLU A 193 0.96 -6.57 20.16
C GLU A 193 1.12 -5.62 21.37
N HIS A 194 2.11 -4.73 21.35
CA HIS A 194 2.39 -3.86 22.48
C HIS A 194 1.33 -2.74 22.61
N PRO A 195 0.69 -2.56 23.78
CA PRO A 195 -0.43 -1.64 23.96
C PRO A 195 -0.08 -0.16 23.77
N ALA A 196 1.21 0.20 23.76
CA ALA A 196 1.65 1.55 23.45
C ALA A 196 1.62 1.88 21.95
N ILE A 197 1.48 0.89 21.06
CA ILE A 197 1.40 1.12 19.62
C ILE A 197 -0.02 1.54 19.23
N HIS A 198 -0.12 2.78 18.74
CA HIS A 198 -1.39 3.38 18.35
C HIS A 198 -1.56 3.50 16.84
N TYR A 199 -0.43 3.57 16.11
CA TYR A 199 -0.37 3.57 14.65
C TYR A 199 0.93 2.89 14.20
N PHE A 200 0.89 2.26 13.03
CA PHE A 200 2.05 1.68 12.37
C PHE A 200 2.33 2.40 11.05
N LEU A 201 3.47 3.09 10.96
CA LEU A 201 3.95 3.64 9.69
C LEU A 201 4.54 2.50 8.86
N SER A 202 3.93 2.19 7.72
CA SER A 202 4.25 1.02 6.91
C SER A 202 4.29 1.38 5.43
N HIS A 203 5.11 0.67 4.67
CA HIS A 203 5.08 0.77 3.21
C HIS A 203 3.85 0.08 2.60
N GLY A 204 3.05 -0.67 3.38
CA GLY A 204 1.82 -1.29 2.90
C GLY A 204 2.01 -2.64 2.19
N GLY A 205 3.12 -3.34 2.40
CA GLY A 205 3.24 -4.74 1.97
C GLY A 205 2.18 -5.61 2.64
N TRP A 206 1.65 -6.61 1.92
CA TRP A 206 0.48 -7.36 2.38
C TRP A 206 0.69 -8.12 3.71
N ASN A 207 1.88 -8.66 3.95
CA ASN A 207 2.20 -9.36 5.21
C ASN A 207 2.13 -8.40 6.42
N SER A 208 2.89 -7.29 6.38
CA SER A 208 2.88 -6.28 7.45
C SER A 208 1.49 -5.66 7.63
N THR A 209 0.74 -5.49 6.55
CA THR A 209 -0.62 -4.96 6.58
C THR A 209 -1.55 -5.91 7.33
N THR A 210 -1.53 -7.20 6.99
CA THR A 210 -2.38 -8.20 7.65
C THR A 210 -1.97 -8.45 9.10
N GLU A 211 -0.68 -8.45 9.42
CA GLU A 211 -0.19 -8.54 10.81
C GLU A 211 -0.71 -7.40 11.70
N ALA A 212 -0.77 -6.17 11.17
CA ALA A 212 -1.28 -5.01 11.89
C ALA A 212 -2.81 -5.04 12.02
N LEU A 213 -3.53 -5.44 10.98
CA LEU A 213 -4.99 -5.56 10.99
C LEU A 213 -5.47 -6.55 12.05
N VAL A 214 -4.91 -7.76 12.12
CA VAL A 214 -5.34 -8.77 13.11
C VAL A 214 -5.00 -8.38 14.55
N ARG A 215 -4.03 -7.48 14.74
CA ARG A 215 -3.64 -6.92 16.04
C ARG A 215 -4.35 -5.62 16.38
N GLY A 216 -5.24 -5.13 15.50
CA GLY A 216 -6.02 -3.93 15.75
C GLY A 216 -5.23 -2.62 15.70
N VAL A 217 -4.09 -2.61 14.98
CA VAL A 217 -3.20 -1.45 14.87
C VAL A 217 -3.44 -0.72 13.54
N PRO A 218 -4.02 0.50 13.54
CA PRO A 218 -4.24 1.23 12.30
C PRO A 218 -2.91 1.70 11.70
N MET A 219 -2.90 1.96 10.40
CA MET A 219 -1.65 2.24 9.68
C MET A 219 -1.59 3.67 9.12
N ILE A 220 -0.37 4.18 8.97
CA ILE A 220 -0.05 5.29 8.09
C ILE A 220 0.77 4.68 6.95
N PHE A 221 0.29 4.79 5.71
CA PHE A 221 0.91 4.17 4.57
C PHE A 221 1.86 5.14 3.86
N TRP A 222 3.09 4.69 3.65
CA TRP A 222 4.11 5.31 2.80
C TRP A 222 4.43 4.33 1.65
N PRO A 223 3.53 4.18 0.66
CA PRO A 223 3.69 3.17 -0.37
C PRO A 223 4.88 3.48 -1.28
N VAL A 224 5.67 2.45 -1.62
CA VAL A 224 6.86 2.56 -2.46
C VAL A 224 6.60 2.04 -3.88
N SER A 225 6.20 0.78 -4.01
CA SER A 225 6.03 0.10 -5.31
C SER A 225 5.19 -1.19 -5.23
N ALA A 226 4.99 -1.87 -6.36
CA ALA A 226 4.28 -3.15 -6.46
C ALA A 226 2.80 -3.07 -6.00
N ASP A 227 2.38 -3.91 -5.07
CA ASP A 227 1.01 -3.99 -4.51
C ASP A 227 0.73 -2.94 -3.44
N GLN A 228 1.78 -2.31 -2.91
CA GLN A 228 1.71 -1.36 -1.80
C GLN A 228 0.72 -0.19 -1.97
N PRO A 229 0.66 0.53 -3.11
CA PRO A 229 -0.34 1.59 -3.29
C PRO A 229 -1.78 1.05 -3.32
N ILE A 230 -1.98 -0.17 -3.82
CA ILE A 230 -3.30 -0.83 -3.87
C ILE A 230 -3.74 -1.21 -2.45
N ASN A 231 -2.84 -1.82 -1.68
CA ASN A 231 -3.10 -2.15 -0.28
C ASN A 231 -3.37 -0.88 0.53
N ALA A 232 -2.59 0.19 0.32
CA ALA A 232 -2.76 1.46 1.00
C ALA A 232 -4.14 2.08 0.76
N ILE A 233 -4.56 2.21 -0.52
CA ILE A 233 -5.87 2.79 -0.83
C ILE A 233 -7.01 1.91 -0.33
N GLN A 234 -6.89 0.58 -0.41
CA GLN A 234 -7.90 -0.33 0.10
C GLN A 234 -8.10 -0.18 1.61
N ILE A 235 -7.02 -0.26 2.39
CA ILE A 235 -7.11 -0.20 3.85
C ILE A 235 -7.46 1.21 4.33
N ALA A 236 -6.89 2.26 3.74
CA ALA A 236 -7.11 3.63 4.17
C ALA A 236 -8.43 4.22 3.67
N ASP A 237 -8.81 3.99 2.42
CA ASP A 237 -10.01 4.58 1.80
C ASP A 237 -11.23 3.67 2.01
N THR A 238 -11.16 2.41 1.59
CA THR A 238 -12.30 1.46 1.63
C THR A 238 -12.64 1.01 3.05
N HIS A 239 -11.66 0.58 3.85
CA HIS A 239 -11.90 0.06 5.20
C HIS A 239 -11.83 1.12 6.30
N ASP A 240 -11.33 2.32 5.99
CA ASP A 240 -11.03 3.36 6.97
C ASP A 240 -10.26 2.83 8.19
N CYS A 241 -9.19 2.08 7.93
CA CYS A 241 -8.32 1.50 8.96
C CYS A 241 -6.91 2.12 8.94
N GLY A 242 -6.76 3.30 8.32
CA GLY A 242 -5.49 4.01 8.26
C GLY A 242 -5.52 5.29 7.43
N PHE A 243 -4.35 5.86 7.19
CA PHE A 243 -4.13 7.01 6.32
C PHE A 243 -3.15 6.66 5.22
N GLU A 244 -3.36 7.17 4.02
CA GLU A 244 -2.38 7.10 2.94
C GLU A 244 -1.68 8.45 2.83
N LEU A 245 -0.34 8.46 2.82
CA LEU A 245 0.45 9.64 2.50
C LEU A 245 0.56 9.74 0.97
N LEU A 246 0.07 10.85 0.41
CA LEU A 246 0.10 11.11 -1.02
C LEU A 246 1.22 12.06 -1.41
N GLN A 247 1.63 12.96 -0.51
CA GLN A 247 2.71 13.92 -0.78
C GLN A 247 4.09 13.26 -0.78
N VAL A 248 4.22 12.05 -0.23
CA VAL A 248 5.48 11.29 -0.29
C VAL A 248 5.80 10.80 -1.70
N ARG A 249 4.83 10.81 -2.61
CA ARG A 249 4.99 10.34 -3.98
C ARG A 249 5.90 11.27 -4.77
N ASP A 250 7.02 10.73 -5.24
CA ASP A 250 7.99 11.40 -6.11
C ASP A 250 8.07 10.80 -7.51
N GLY A 251 7.14 9.89 -7.82
CA GLY A 251 7.01 9.25 -9.11
C GLY A 251 6.76 10.24 -10.28
N PRO A 252 6.78 9.72 -11.51
CA PRO A 252 6.84 10.54 -12.71
C PRO A 252 5.59 11.38 -12.98
N ALA A 253 4.43 11.01 -12.42
CA ALA A 253 3.23 11.85 -12.44
C ALA A 253 2.96 12.45 -11.05
N LYS A 254 3.44 13.68 -10.86
CA LYS A 254 3.00 14.56 -9.77
C LYS A 254 1.73 15.29 -10.22
N SER A 255 0.57 14.68 -10.00
CA SER A 255 -0.75 15.14 -10.48
C SER A 255 -1.79 15.13 -9.34
N THR A 256 -3.09 15.02 -9.67
CA THR A 256 -4.18 15.00 -8.70
C THR A 256 -4.67 13.57 -8.44
N ALA A 257 -4.64 13.12 -7.19
CA ALA A 257 -5.30 11.88 -6.76
C ALA A 257 -6.74 12.16 -6.29
N TYR A 258 -7.60 11.14 -6.36
CA TYR A 258 -8.97 11.20 -5.85
C TYR A 258 -9.13 10.24 -4.67
N ARG A 259 -9.63 10.73 -3.53
CA ARG A 259 -9.91 9.93 -2.32
C ARG A 259 -11.22 10.41 -1.70
N ARG A 260 -12.16 9.51 -1.42
CA ARG A 260 -13.50 9.83 -0.86
C ARG A 260 -14.12 11.12 -1.42
N ASP A 261 -14.29 11.18 -2.74
CA ASP A 261 -14.83 12.33 -3.48
C ASP A 261 -14.04 13.65 -3.35
N THR A 262 -12.81 13.57 -2.83
CA THR A 262 -11.91 14.72 -2.65
C THR A 262 -10.74 14.63 -3.65
N ARG A 263 -10.48 15.75 -4.32
CA ARG A 263 -9.27 15.95 -5.14
C ARG A 263 -8.11 16.37 -4.26
N ILE A 264 -6.98 15.70 -4.40
CA ILE A 264 -5.75 15.99 -3.66
C ILE A 264 -4.63 16.18 -4.68
N GLU A 265 -4.14 17.40 -4.81
CA GLU A 265 -2.96 17.72 -5.62
C GLU A 265 -1.70 17.20 -4.95
N ILE A 266 -0.87 16.46 -5.69
CA ILE A 266 0.42 15.95 -5.24
C ILE A 266 1.51 16.92 -5.69
N VAL A 267 2.09 17.62 -4.73
CA VAL A 267 3.19 18.57 -4.95
C VAL A 267 4.54 17.84 -4.85
N GLY A 268 4.65 16.88 -3.92
CA GLY A 268 5.83 16.03 -3.80
C GLY A 268 7.09 16.79 -3.39
N THR A 269 6.95 17.74 -2.45
CA THR A 269 8.06 18.49 -1.82
C THR A 269 8.15 18.13 -0.34
N ASP A 270 9.33 18.27 0.25
CA ASP A 270 9.56 18.02 1.68
C ASP A 270 8.58 18.79 2.58
N GLU A 271 8.24 20.03 2.19
CA GLU A 271 7.30 20.87 2.93
C GLU A 271 5.87 20.32 2.85
N ALA A 272 5.44 19.84 1.68
CA ALA A 272 4.13 19.22 1.50
C ALA A 272 4.03 17.90 2.27
N VAL A 273 5.10 17.08 2.27
CA VAL A 273 5.19 15.86 3.07
C VAL A 273 5.08 16.17 4.56
N ARG A 274 5.81 17.19 5.03
CA ARG A 274 5.78 17.61 6.44
C ARG A 274 4.39 18.07 6.87
N GLU A 275 3.71 18.87 6.05
CA GLU A 275 2.36 19.36 6.37
C GLU A 275 1.32 18.23 6.31
N GLU A 276 1.41 17.32 5.34
CA GLU A 276 0.55 16.13 5.28
C GLU A 276 0.73 15.27 6.53
N MET A 277 1.98 14.98 6.92
CA MET A 277 2.27 14.19 8.11
C MET A 277 1.75 14.89 9.38
N ARG A 278 1.94 16.21 9.53
CA ARG A 278 1.40 16.99 10.65
C ARG A 278 -0.11 16.84 10.74
N LYS A 279 -0.82 16.98 9.61
CA LYS A 279 -2.27 16.84 9.52
C LYS A 279 -2.73 15.41 9.86
N VAL A 280 -2.05 14.38 9.36
CA VAL A 280 -2.34 12.98 9.69
C VAL A 280 -2.17 12.73 11.19
N MET A 281 -1.10 13.26 11.81
CA MET A 281 -0.86 13.14 13.25
C MET A 281 -1.90 13.88 14.11
N GLU A 282 -2.51 14.94 13.59
CA GLU A 282 -3.63 15.63 14.23
C GLU A 282 -4.92 14.80 14.11
N LEU A 283 -5.24 14.31 12.91
CA LEU A 283 -6.41 13.49 12.63
C LEU A 283 -6.40 12.15 13.38
N SER A 284 -5.22 11.55 13.55
CA SER A 284 -5.01 10.28 14.24
C SER A 284 -5.33 10.34 15.75
N LYS A 285 -5.22 11.54 16.35
CA LYS A 285 -5.59 11.83 17.74
C LYS A 285 -7.05 12.27 17.88
N GLY A 286 -7.67 12.73 16.78
CA GLY A 286 -9.04 13.22 16.75
C GLY A 286 -10.10 12.14 16.46
N PRO A 287 -11.36 12.57 16.16
CA PRO A 287 -12.49 11.68 15.91
C PRO A 287 -12.24 10.65 14.80
N ARG A 288 -11.51 11.04 13.74
CA ARG A 288 -11.16 10.12 12.65
C ARG A 288 -10.26 8.99 13.15
N GLY A 289 -9.20 9.29 13.90
CA GLY A 289 -8.35 8.24 14.46
C GLY A 289 -9.07 7.33 15.46
N HIS A 290 -9.99 7.86 16.26
CA HIS A 290 -10.85 7.03 17.11
C HIS A 290 -11.75 6.11 16.28
N HIS A 291 -12.31 6.60 15.18
CA HIS A 291 -13.10 5.81 14.25
C HIS A 291 -12.26 4.68 13.62
N GLN A 292 -11.04 4.97 13.15
CA GLN A 292 -10.15 3.98 12.56
C GLN A 292 -9.76 2.88 13.55
N ARG A 293 -9.41 3.25 14.80
CA ARG A 293 -9.17 2.28 15.88
C ARG A 293 -10.40 1.47 16.27
N ARG A 294 -11.62 1.96 16.01
CA ARG A 294 -12.85 1.18 16.19
C ARG A 294 -13.08 0.24 15.02
N ASN A 295 -12.94 0.73 13.79
CA ASN A 295 -13.13 -0.07 12.58
C ASN A 295 -12.15 -1.23 12.52
N ILE A 296 -10.90 -0.99 12.92
CA ILE A 296 -9.90 -2.05 12.83
C ILE A 296 -10.17 -3.23 13.77
N ARG A 297 -10.93 -3.01 14.85
CA ARG A 297 -11.36 -4.09 15.77
C ARG A 297 -12.30 -5.09 15.11
N LEU A 298 -12.91 -4.76 13.98
CA LEU A 298 -13.69 -5.71 13.19
C LEU A 298 -12.82 -6.83 12.59
N TRP A 299 -11.49 -6.62 12.52
CA TRP A 299 -10.52 -7.56 11.96
C TRP A 299 -9.74 -8.34 13.02
N VAL A 300 -9.85 -7.92 14.30
CA VAL A 300 -9.21 -8.60 15.42
C VAL A 300 -9.96 -9.91 15.67
N LYS A 301 -9.24 -11.03 15.63
CA LYS A 301 -9.77 -12.38 15.91
C LYS A 301 -9.43 -12.80 17.33
#